data_AF-A0A328C0Z3-F1
#
_entry.id   AF-A0A328C0Z3-F1
#
_cell.length_a   1.000
_cell.length_b   1.000
_cell.length_c   1.000
_cell.angle_alpha   90.00
_cell.angle_beta   90.00
_cell.angle_gamma   90.00
#
_symmetry.space_group_name_H-M   'P 1'
#
loop_
_entity.id
_entity.type
_entity.pdbx_description
1 polymer ?
#
loop_
_entity_poly.entity_id
_entity_poly.type
_entity_poly.pdbx_seq_one_letter_code
_entity_poly.pdbx_strand_id
1 'polypeptide(L)'
;MNKFTKISAAALLTLFLAACDKPAPAKPADAPKPEAAPAAPAPTAEAPKADVVQVQGIEDFKKLVDWNQSQEKALAGFQAELQQTLATQDKAKIEEALKAFTLKVGDVLKSLDSLDIKNADVAAFKAKTKETLELSNDLISESVKVMANPTEDAQKLIQEKSQKLMQSGADLQKLQLELQQKFGGK
;
A
#
# COMPACT_ATOMS: atom_id res chain seq x y z
N MET A 1 13.07 -29.67 -21.92
CA MET A 1 13.79 -28.41 -21.64
C MET A 1 12.77 -27.39 -21.17
N ASN A 2 12.59 -27.19 -19.86
CA ASN A 2 11.70 -26.14 -19.32
C ASN A 2 12.52 -25.29 -18.36
N LYS A 3 13.08 -24.19 -18.87
CA LYS A 3 13.95 -23.26 -18.13
C LYS A 3 13.31 -21.86 -18.10
N PHE A 4 12.09 -21.68 -17.56
CA PHE A 4 11.54 -20.32 -17.36
C PHE A 4 10.68 -20.09 -16.11
N THR A 5 10.52 -21.07 -15.20
CA THR A 5 9.71 -20.88 -13.98
C THR A 5 10.55 -20.50 -12.76
N LYS A 6 11.37 -19.44 -12.89
CA LYS A 6 12.14 -18.83 -11.79
C LYS A 6 12.04 -17.31 -11.78
N ILE A 7 10.92 -16.75 -12.24
CA ILE A 7 10.58 -15.36 -11.95
C ILE A 7 10.02 -15.33 -10.53
N SER A 8 10.96 -15.18 -9.62
CA SER A 8 10.81 -15.09 -8.18
C SER A 8 9.77 -14.04 -7.77
N ALA A 9 8.86 -14.43 -6.88
CA ALA A 9 7.97 -13.54 -6.14
C ALA A 9 8.72 -12.47 -5.30
N ALA A 10 10.06 -12.51 -5.27
CA ALA A 10 10.90 -11.47 -4.68
C ALA A 10 10.85 -10.11 -5.42
N ALA A 11 10.35 -10.07 -6.67
CA ALA A 11 10.33 -8.82 -7.44
C ALA A 11 9.37 -7.74 -6.90
N LEU A 12 8.31 -8.14 -6.17
CA LEU A 12 7.37 -7.19 -5.57
C LEU A 12 7.94 -6.53 -4.29
N LEU A 13 8.79 -7.23 -3.53
CA LEU A 13 9.39 -6.70 -2.31
C LEU A 13 10.57 -5.74 -2.55
N THR A 14 11.25 -5.80 -3.70
CA THR A 14 12.42 -4.96 -3.97
C THR A 14 12.09 -3.50 -4.32
N LEU A 15 10.83 -3.20 -4.67
CA LEU A 15 10.39 -1.85 -5.03
C LEU A 15 10.36 -0.88 -3.84
N PHE A 16 10.32 -1.39 -2.60
CA PHE A 16 10.41 -0.56 -1.39
C PHE A 16 11.85 -0.19 -1.01
N LEU A 17 12.84 -0.98 -1.45
CA LEU A 17 14.24 -0.81 -1.04
C LEU A 17 15.03 0.11 -1.99
N ALA A 18 14.67 0.17 -3.27
CA ALA A 18 15.41 0.98 -4.24
C ALA A 18 15.18 2.50 -4.12
N ALA A 19 14.26 2.95 -3.25
CA ALA A 19 13.98 4.36 -3.03
C ALA A 19 14.67 4.97 -1.80
N CYS A 20 15.44 4.19 -1.03
CA CYS A 20 16.18 4.67 0.14
C CYS A 20 17.71 4.77 -0.06
N ASP A 21 18.26 4.34 -1.20
CA ASP A 21 19.70 4.52 -1.47
C ASP A 21 19.93 5.80 -2.28
N LYS A 22 20.47 6.80 -1.60
CA LYS A 22 20.67 8.16 -2.09
C LYS A 22 22.14 8.51 -2.10
N PRO A 23 22.65 9.04 -3.23
CA PRO A 23 23.76 9.99 -3.21
C PRO A 23 23.26 11.43 -3.43
N ALA A 24 23.83 12.36 -2.65
CA ALA A 24 23.51 13.78 -2.55
C ALA A 24 23.65 14.61 -3.85
N PRO A 25 22.94 15.75 -3.99
CA PRO A 25 23.16 16.70 -5.08
C PRO A 25 24.37 17.61 -4.81
N ALA A 26 25.23 17.77 -5.81
CA ALA A 26 26.28 18.77 -5.83
C ALA A 26 25.72 20.19 -6.01
N LYS A 27 26.38 21.17 -5.37
CA LYS A 27 26.14 22.63 -5.36
C LYS A 27 25.89 23.27 -6.75
N PRO A 28 25.08 24.34 -6.83
CA PRO A 28 25.20 25.35 -7.88
C PRO A 28 26.15 26.48 -7.46
N ALA A 29 26.91 27.02 -8.43
CA ALA A 29 27.75 28.21 -8.28
C ALA A 29 27.31 29.31 -9.27
N ASP A 30 27.44 30.55 -8.78
CA ASP A 30 27.55 31.85 -9.44
C ASP A 30 26.32 32.62 -9.95
N ALA A 31 26.25 33.87 -9.47
CA ALA A 31 25.38 34.98 -9.87
C ALA A 31 26.06 35.83 -10.99
N PRO A 32 25.41 36.87 -11.58
CA PRO A 32 25.39 38.19 -10.92
C PRO A 32 24.12 39.07 -11.16
N LYS A 33 24.08 40.14 -10.35
CA LYS A 33 23.08 41.23 -10.09
C LYS A 33 22.94 42.24 -11.27
N PRO A 34 21.83 43.05 -11.35
CA PRO A 34 21.91 44.49 -11.00
C PRO A 34 20.72 45.07 -10.17
N GLU A 35 21.03 46.16 -9.43
CA GLU A 35 20.19 47.16 -8.69
C GLU A 35 19.16 47.91 -9.59
N ALA A 36 18.08 48.61 -9.20
CA ALA A 36 17.54 49.19 -7.94
C ALA A 36 15.99 49.45 -8.05
N ALA A 37 15.33 49.69 -6.90
CA ALA A 37 13.88 49.83 -6.59
C ALA A 37 13.24 51.22 -6.99
N PRO A 38 11.96 51.59 -6.67
CA PRO A 38 10.90 50.93 -5.87
C PRO A 38 9.42 51.07 -6.37
N ALA A 39 8.51 50.22 -5.86
CA ALA A 39 7.15 50.57 -5.36
C ALA A 39 6.33 49.29 -5.11
N ALA A 40 5.95 49.08 -3.86
CA ALA A 40 5.05 48.00 -3.44
C ALA A 40 3.60 48.29 -3.85
N PRO A 41 2.83 47.24 -4.14
CA PRO A 41 1.68 46.95 -3.30
C PRO A 41 1.84 45.57 -2.64
N ALA A 42 1.37 45.48 -1.40
CA ALA A 42 1.55 44.35 -0.50
C ALA A 42 1.19 42.99 -1.12
N PRO A 43 2.00 41.93 -0.92
CA PRO A 43 1.56 40.58 -1.22
C PRO A 43 0.55 40.16 -0.15
N THR A 44 -0.66 39.82 -0.59
CA THR A 44 -1.60 39.03 0.20
C THR A 44 -0.87 37.77 0.66
N ALA A 45 -0.72 37.62 1.98
CA ALA A 45 -0.07 36.46 2.58
C ALA A 45 -0.94 35.20 2.39
N GLU A 46 -0.78 34.50 1.26
CA GLU A 46 -1.32 33.15 1.03
C GLU A 46 -0.32 32.03 1.37
N ALA A 47 0.87 32.36 1.85
CA ALA A 47 1.94 31.40 2.16
C ALA A 47 1.66 30.36 3.27
N PRO A 48 0.85 30.57 4.33
CA PRO A 48 0.83 29.60 5.44
C PRO A 48 0.06 28.31 5.14
N LYS A 49 -0.82 28.27 4.13
CA LYS A 49 -1.65 27.08 3.85
C LYS A 49 -0.88 25.97 3.13
N ALA A 50 0.01 26.33 2.21
CA ALA A 50 0.77 25.35 1.44
C ALA A 50 1.78 24.59 2.31
N ASP A 51 2.48 25.31 3.20
CA ASP A 51 3.43 24.71 4.15
C ASP A 51 2.73 23.78 5.16
N VAL A 52 1.55 24.18 5.67
CA VAL A 52 0.78 23.34 6.61
C VAL A 52 0.25 22.07 5.94
N VAL A 53 -0.25 22.16 4.70
CA VAL A 53 -0.70 20.97 3.93
C VAL A 53 0.46 20.00 3.68
N GLN A 54 1.66 20.53 3.41
CA GLN A 54 2.86 19.74 3.15
C GLN A 54 3.39 19.05 4.42
N VAL A 55 3.47 19.78 5.55
CA VAL A 55 3.87 19.21 6.84
C VAL A 55 2.88 18.13 7.31
N GLN A 56 1.58 18.40 7.19
CA GLN A 56 0.54 17.41 7.51
C GLN A 56 0.63 16.16 6.63
N GLY A 57 0.93 16.34 5.33
CA GLY A 57 1.13 15.22 4.41
C GLY A 57 2.30 14.33 4.78
N ILE A 58 3.42 14.90 5.23
CA ILE A 58 4.59 14.15 5.73
C ILE A 58 4.24 13.34 6.98
N GLU A 59 3.58 13.96 7.96
CA GLU A 59 3.19 13.28 9.19
C GLU A 59 2.22 12.13 8.92
N ASP A 60 1.18 12.39 8.13
CA ASP A 60 0.16 11.39 7.81
C ASP A 60 0.72 10.25 6.97
N PHE A 61 1.58 10.55 6.00
CA PHE A 61 2.23 9.52 5.19
C PHE A 61 3.13 8.63 6.06
N LYS A 62 3.89 9.24 6.99
CA LYS A 62 4.69 8.48 7.96
C LYS A 62 3.83 7.54 8.82
N LYS A 63 2.68 8.01 9.33
CA LYS A 63 1.75 7.14 10.09
C LYS A 63 1.34 5.90 9.30
N LEU A 64 1.02 6.05 8.01
CA LEU A 64 0.65 4.92 7.15
C LEU A 64 1.83 3.99 6.87
N VAL A 65 3.04 4.51 6.66
CA VAL A 65 4.25 3.69 6.48
C VAL A 65 4.53 2.87 7.74
N ASP A 66 4.53 3.51 8.90
CA ASP A 66 4.79 2.85 10.19
C ASP A 66 3.70 1.80 10.48
N TRP A 67 2.43 2.13 10.21
CA TRP A 67 1.32 1.19 10.32
C TRP A 67 1.51 -0.02 9.41
N ASN A 68 1.84 0.19 8.11
CA ASN A 68 1.99 -0.89 7.14
C ASN A 68 3.10 -1.87 7.55
N GLN A 69 4.26 -1.36 7.98
CA GLN A 69 5.36 -2.19 8.48
C GLN A 69 4.93 -3.06 9.68
N SER A 70 4.13 -2.51 10.59
CA SER A 70 3.59 -3.27 11.72
C SER A 70 2.64 -4.38 11.25
N GLN A 71 1.81 -4.11 10.24
CA GLN A 71 0.85 -5.10 9.72
C GLN A 71 1.54 -6.22 8.94
N GLU A 72 2.56 -5.92 8.13
CA GLU A 72 3.32 -6.94 7.40
C GLU A 72 3.89 -7.99 8.34
N LYS A 73 4.53 -7.55 9.43
CA LYS A 73 5.05 -8.44 10.46
C LYS A 73 3.93 -9.23 11.15
N ALA A 74 2.80 -8.60 11.40
CA ALA A 74 1.65 -9.23 12.05
C ALA A 74 0.95 -10.26 11.16
N LEU A 75 0.93 -10.08 9.83
CA LEU A 75 0.22 -10.93 8.87
C LEU A 75 1.08 -12.07 8.30
N ALA A 76 2.41 -11.93 8.29
CA ALA A 76 3.32 -12.94 7.73
C ALA A 76 3.12 -14.32 8.37
N GLY A 77 2.92 -14.38 9.70
CA GLY A 77 2.67 -15.63 10.42
C GLY A 77 1.35 -16.29 10.02
N PHE A 78 0.26 -15.53 9.95
CA PHE A 78 -1.06 -16.04 9.59
C PHE A 78 -1.14 -16.50 8.13
N GLN A 79 -0.42 -15.83 7.23
CA GLN A 79 -0.35 -16.25 5.83
C GLN A 79 0.37 -17.60 5.70
N ALA A 80 1.49 -17.77 6.40
CA ALA A 80 2.22 -19.05 6.43
C ALA A 80 1.37 -20.18 7.06
N GLU A 81 0.66 -19.89 8.15
CA GLU A 81 -0.22 -20.86 8.82
C GLU A 81 -1.39 -21.29 7.92
N LEU A 82 -2.02 -20.34 7.22
CA LEU A 82 -3.07 -20.65 6.25
C LEU A 82 -2.54 -21.55 5.13
N GLN A 83 -1.36 -21.23 4.56
CA GLN A 83 -0.73 -22.06 3.52
C GLN A 83 -0.40 -23.47 4.02
N GLN A 84 0.16 -23.60 5.23
CA GLN A 84 0.44 -24.90 5.83
C GLN A 84 -0.85 -25.71 6.04
N THR A 85 -1.91 -25.06 6.51
CA THR A 85 -3.18 -25.72 6.77
C THR A 85 -3.85 -26.17 5.48
N LEU A 86 -3.79 -25.36 4.41
CA LEU A 86 -4.27 -25.74 3.08
C LEU A 86 -3.60 -27.00 2.55
N ALA A 87 -2.30 -27.19 2.81
CA ALA A 87 -1.56 -28.38 2.39
C ALA A 87 -2.04 -29.68 3.07
N THR A 88 -2.73 -29.59 4.21
CA THR A 88 -3.27 -30.77 4.91
C THR A 88 -4.49 -31.38 4.23
N GLN A 89 -5.17 -30.60 3.37
CA GLN A 89 -6.45 -30.95 2.73
C GLN A 89 -7.59 -31.30 3.71
N ASP A 90 -7.41 -31.02 5.01
CA ASP A 90 -8.41 -31.20 6.04
C ASP A 90 -9.40 -30.03 5.99
N LYS A 91 -10.61 -30.29 5.49
CA LYS A 91 -11.64 -29.27 5.28
C LYS A 91 -11.99 -28.51 6.56
N ALA A 92 -12.05 -29.20 7.71
CA ALA A 92 -12.43 -28.58 8.97
C ALA A 92 -11.33 -27.61 9.44
N LYS A 93 -10.06 -28.03 9.36
CA LYS A 93 -8.93 -27.16 9.71
C LYS A 93 -8.78 -25.99 8.75
N ILE A 94 -9.01 -26.21 7.46
CA ILE A 94 -8.96 -25.14 6.46
C ILE A 94 -10.04 -24.08 6.73
N GLU A 95 -11.26 -24.50 7.09
CA GLU A 95 -12.33 -23.56 7.43
C GLU A 95 -12.00 -22.76 8.72
N GLU A 96 -11.44 -23.42 9.73
CA GLU A 96 -11.00 -22.77 10.97
C GLU A 96 -9.87 -21.76 10.73
N ALA A 97 -8.84 -22.16 9.98
CA ALA A 97 -7.73 -21.27 9.62
C ALA A 97 -8.20 -20.09 8.77
N LEU A 98 -9.15 -20.30 7.85
CA LEU A 98 -9.75 -19.21 7.09
C LEU A 98 -10.51 -18.23 8.01
N LYS A 99 -11.32 -18.73 8.96
CA LYS A 99 -12.02 -17.87 9.92
C LYS A 99 -11.03 -17.04 10.74
N ALA A 100 -9.95 -17.64 11.24
CA ALA A 100 -8.91 -16.94 11.97
C ALA A 100 -8.22 -15.87 11.11
N PHE A 101 -7.89 -16.19 9.86
CA PHE A 101 -7.33 -15.25 8.90
C PHE A 101 -8.27 -14.07 8.63
N THR A 102 -9.55 -14.32 8.34
CA THR A 102 -10.54 -13.26 8.07
C THR A 102 -10.78 -12.37 9.29
N LEU A 103 -10.80 -12.95 10.50
CA LEU A 103 -10.85 -12.16 11.74
C LEU A 103 -9.63 -11.24 11.86
N LYS A 104 -8.43 -11.78 11.60
CA LYS A 104 -7.21 -10.99 11.66
C LYS A 104 -7.21 -9.85 10.64
N VAL A 105 -7.65 -10.09 9.40
CA VAL A 105 -7.80 -9.02 8.39
C VAL A 105 -8.82 -7.99 8.86
N GLY A 106 -9.93 -8.40 9.45
CA GLY A 106 -10.91 -7.49 10.04
C GLY A 106 -10.31 -6.57 11.10
N ASP A 107 -9.41 -7.08 11.95
CA ASP A 107 -8.70 -6.27 12.94
C ASP A 107 -7.67 -5.34 12.29
N VAL A 108 -6.99 -5.77 11.22
CA VAL A 108 -6.12 -4.91 10.41
C VAL A 108 -6.92 -3.76 9.80
N LEU A 109 -8.07 -4.03 9.19
CA LEU A 109 -8.95 -3.01 8.61
C LEU A 109 -9.43 -1.99 9.66
N LYS A 110 -9.83 -2.46 10.85
CA LYS A 110 -10.18 -1.55 11.96
C LYS A 110 -9.00 -0.69 12.40
N SER A 111 -7.80 -1.26 12.44
CA SER A 111 -6.58 -0.51 12.78
C SER A 111 -6.18 0.50 11.70
N LEU A 112 -6.49 0.22 10.43
CA LEU A 112 -6.34 1.18 9.35
C LEU A 112 -7.33 2.33 9.53
N ASP A 113 -8.60 2.00 9.77
CA ASP A 113 -9.67 2.98 9.96
C ASP A 113 -9.37 3.95 11.12
N SER A 114 -8.73 3.47 12.19
CA SER A 114 -8.37 4.31 13.35
C SER A 114 -7.23 5.30 13.11
N LEU A 115 -6.50 5.21 12.00
CA LEU A 115 -5.46 6.20 11.67
C LEU A 115 -6.09 7.56 11.35
N ASP A 116 -5.73 8.58 12.14
CA ASP A 116 -6.11 9.97 11.87
C ASP A 116 -5.24 10.53 10.73
N ILE A 117 -5.84 10.61 9.54
CA ILE A 117 -5.24 11.09 8.30
C ILE A 117 -6.05 12.28 7.81
N LYS A 118 -5.39 13.43 7.68
CA LYS A 118 -6.00 14.72 7.34
C LYS A 118 -5.64 15.17 5.92
N ASN A 119 -4.45 14.80 5.44
CA ASN A 119 -4.05 15.10 4.07
C ASN A 119 -4.86 14.27 3.06
N ALA A 120 -5.43 14.92 2.05
CA ALA A 120 -6.34 14.30 1.08
C ALA A 120 -5.65 13.23 0.20
N ASP A 121 -4.41 13.46 -0.24
CA ASP A 121 -3.66 12.49 -1.05
C ASP A 121 -3.35 11.23 -0.22
N VAL A 122 -2.97 11.44 1.05
CA VAL A 122 -2.71 10.35 1.99
C VAL A 122 -3.99 9.59 2.36
N ALA A 123 -5.12 10.29 2.49
CA ALA A 123 -6.43 9.69 2.73
C ALA A 123 -6.89 8.83 1.53
N ALA A 124 -6.65 9.29 0.30
CA ALA A 124 -6.92 8.50 -0.90
C ALA A 124 -6.10 7.19 -0.94
N PHE A 125 -4.82 7.27 -0.56
CA PHE A 125 -3.98 6.08 -0.43
C PHE A 125 -4.46 5.13 0.68
N LYS A 126 -4.84 5.66 1.85
CA LYS A 126 -5.48 4.86 2.92
C LYS A 126 -6.73 4.14 2.42
N ALA A 127 -7.61 4.84 1.70
CA ALA A 127 -8.83 4.27 1.16
C ALA A 127 -8.54 3.15 0.14
N LYS A 128 -7.59 3.38 -0.78
CA LYS A 128 -7.16 2.34 -1.74
C LYS A 128 -6.52 1.15 -1.04
N THR A 129 -5.72 1.38 0.00
CA THR A 129 -5.13 0.30 0.83
C THR A 129 -6.22 -0.56 1.45
N LYS A 130 -7.27 0.07 1.99
CA LYS A 130 -8.43 -0.63 2.55
C LYS A 130 -9.13 -1.49 1.50
N GLU A 131 -9.45 -0.92 0.34
CA GLU A 131 -10.08 -1.62 -0.78
C GLU A 131 -9.24 -2.83 -1.24
N THR A 132 -7.93 -2.68 -1.38
CA THR A 132 -7.03 -3.77 -1.76
C THR A 132 -7.03 -4.90 -0.72
N LEU A 133 -7.01 -4.58 0.57
CA LEU A 133 -7.06 -5.57 1.66
C LEU A 133 -8.40 -6.32 1.69
N GLU A 134 -9.51 -5.60 1.49
CA GLU A 134 -10.85 -6.20 1.40
C GLU A 134 -10.95 -7.15 0.20
N LEU A 135 -10.52 -6.71 -0.99
CA LEU A 135 -10.48 -7.54 -2.20
C LEU A 135 -9.60 -8.79 -2.01
N SER A 136 -8.47 -8.65 -1.34
CA SER A 136 -7.56 -9.76 -1.06
C SER A 136 -8.21 -10.80 -0.14
N ASN A 137 -8.83 -10.35 0.96
CA ASN A 137 -9.54 -11.24 1.88
C ASN A 137 -10.73 -11.94 1.21
N ASP A 138 -11.48 -11.22 0.39
CA ASP A 138 -12.57 -11.75 -0.40
C ASP A 138 -12.09 -12.85 -1.36
N LEU A 139 -11.02 -12.58 -2.10
CA LEU A 139 -10.44 -13.53 -3.06
C LEU A 139 -9.95 -14.80 -2.35
N ILE A 140 -9.26 -14.67 -1.22
CA ILE A 140 -8.77 -15.81 -0.43
C ILE A 140 -9.95 -16.63 0.10
N SER A 141 -10.94 -15.97 0.70
CA SER A 141 -12.12 -16.63 1.26
C SER A 141 -12.91 -17.38 0.20
N GLU A 142 -13.12 -16.76 -0.96
CA GLU A 142 -13.82 -17.39 -2.07
C GLU A 142 -12.99 -18.55 -2.64
N SER A 143 -11.66 -18.40 -2.79
CA SER A 143 -10.79 -19.46 -3.32
C SER A 143 -10.85 -20.71 -2.45
N VAL A 144 -10.89 -20.54 -1.13
CA VAL A 144 -11.07 -21.66 -0.19
C VAL A 144 -12.41 -22.35 -0.34
N LYS A 145 -13.51 -21.60 -0.52
CA LYS A 145 -14.83 -22.18 -0.79
C LYS A 145 -14.87 -22.94 -2.11
N VAL A 146 -14.30 -22.37 -3.18
CA VAL A 146 -14.22 -23.02 -4.50
C VAL A 146 -13.40 -24.31 -4.43
N MET A 147 -12.32 -24.36 -3.64
CA MET A 147 -11.56 -25.61 -3.44
C MET A 147 -12.42 -26.73 -2.84
N ALA A 148 -13.38 -26.40 -1.98
CA ALA A 148 -14.28 -27.40 -1.39
C ALA A 148 -15.38 -27.86 -2.36
N ASN A 149 -15.80 -27.00 -3.29
CA ASN A 149 -16.84 -27.27 -4.29
C ASN A 149 -16.59 -26.48 -5.60
N PRO A 150 -15.79 -27.03 -6.52
CA PRO A 150 -15.42 -26.31 -7.75
C PRO A 150 -16.57 -26.26 -8.74
N THR A 151 -16.94 -25.06 -9.18
CA THR A 151 -17.90 -24.82 -10.27
C THR A 151 -17.32 -23.83 -11.27
N GLU A 152 -17.80 -23.85 -12.51
CA GLU A 152 -17.35 -22.90 -13.55
C GLU A 152 -17.65 -21.45 -13.16
N ASP A 153 -18.86 -21.19 -12.65
CA ASP A 153 -19.27 -19.86 -12.18
C ASP A 153 -18.38 -19.35 -11.05
N ALA A 154 -18.04 -20.23 -10.10
CA ALA A 154 -17.18 -19.85 -8.98
C ALA A 154 -15.74 -19.59 -9.45
N GLN A 155 -15.21 -20.38 -10.40
CA GLN A 155 -13.90 -20.12 -11.00
C GLN A 155 -13.86 -18.79 -11.77
N LYS A 156 -14.93 -18.45 -12.50
CA LYS A 156 -15.06 -17.15 -13.18
C LYS A 156 -15.07 -16.00 -12.19
N LEU A 157 -15.79 -16.13 -11.08
CA LEU A 157 -15.81 -15.12 -10.01
C LEU A 157 -14.42 -14.91 -9.40
N ILE A 158 -13.65 -15.98 -9.17
CA ILE A 158 -12.26 -15.91 -8.72
C ILE A 158 -11.40 -15.15 -9.73
N GLN A 159 -11.56 -15.44 -11.02
CA GLN A 159 -10.81 -14.74 -12.07
C GLN A 159 -11.14 -13.24 -12.10
N GLU A 160 -12.41 -12.87 -11.99
CA GLU A 160 -12.85 -11.47 -11.95
C GLU A 160 -12.32 -10.74 -10.71
N LYS A 161 -12.40 -11.35 -9.53
CA LYS A 161 -11.84 -10.78 -8.28
C LYS A 161 -10.33 -10.66 -8.36
N SER A 162 -9.64 -11.64 -8.95
CA SER A 162 -8.19 -11.58 -9.18
C SER A 162 -7.79 -10.41 -10.09
N GLN A 163 -8.53 -10.17 -11.19
CA GLN A 163 -8.29 -9.02 -12.06
C GLN A 163 -8.49 -7.69 -11.32
N LYS A 164 -9.56 -7.56 -10.53
CA LYS A 164 -9.81 -6.37 -9.71
C LYS A 164 -8.70 -6.15 -8.68
N LEU A 165 -8.23 -7.21 -8.03
CA LEU A 165 -7.14 -7.13 -7.07
C LEU A 165 -5.83 -6.69 -7.73
N MET A 166 -5.51 -7.22 -8.93
CA MET A 166 -4.33 -6.79 -9.70
C MET A 166 -4.41 -5.31 -10.07
N GLN A 167 -5.57 -4.84 -10.52
CA GLN A 167 -5.78 -3.43 -10.85
C GLN A 167 -5.64 -2.54 -9.60
N SER A 168 -6.30 -2.93 -8.51
CA SER A 168 -6.23 -2.22 -7.22
C SER A 168 -4.79 -2.14 -6.72
N GLY A 169 -4.01 -3.22 -6.85
CA GLY A 169 -2.59 -3.25 -6.50
C GLY A 169 -1.73 -2.32 -7.36
N ALA A 170 -1.99 -2.24 -8.67
CA ALA A 170 -1.28 -1.31 -9.55
C ALA A 170 -1.58 0.16 -9.20
N ASP A 171 -2.85 0.48 -8.93
CA ASP A 171 -3.26 1.81 -8.49
C ASP A 171 -2.63 2.17 -7.14
N LEU A 172 -2.61 1.22 -6.21
CA LEU A 172 -2.00 1.38 -4.89
C LEU A 172 -0.50 1.67 -5.00
N GLN A 173 0.21 0.91 -5.84
CA GLN A 173 1.64 1.12 -6.09
C GLN A 173 1.89 2.50 -6.70
N LYS A 174 1.06 2.93 -7.64
CA LYS A 174 1.16 4.27 -8.24
C LYS A 174 0.99 5.37 -7.19
N LEU A 175 -0.07 5.29 -6.38
CA LEU A 175 -0.32 6.26 -5.31
C LEU A 175 0.82 6.29 -4.29
N GLN A 176 1.37 5.13 -3.95
CA GLN A 176 2.51 5.05 -3.04
C GLN A 176 3.73 5.81 -3.60
N LEU A 177 4.05 5.63 -4.88
CA LEU A 177 5.16 6.34 -5.52
C LEU A 177 4.93 7.85 -5.56
N GLU A 178 3.71 8.29 -5.86
CA GLU A 178 3.33 9.71 -5.84
C GLU A 178 3.49 10.31 -4.43
N LEU A 179 3.05 9.60 -3.39
CA LEU A 179 3.21 10.04 -2.00
C LEU A 179 4.66 10.02 -1.55
N GLN A 180 5.45 9.02 -1.96
CA GLN A 180 6.89 8.97 -1.67
C GLN A 180 7.61 10.17 -2.28
N GLN A 181 7.27 10.56 -3.52
CA GLN A 181 7.84 11.74 -4.17
C GLN A 181 7.41 13.05 -3.48
N LYS A 182 6.17 13.13 -3.03
CA LYS A 182 5.61 14.34 -2.38
C LYS A 182 6.07 14.50 -0.92
N PHE A 183 6.16 13.39 -0.17
CA PHE A 183 6.24 13.40 1.29
C PHE A 183 7.31 12.49 1.88
N GLY A 184 7.98 11.64 1.08
CA GLY A 184 8.96 10.66 1.55
C GLY A 184 10.27 11.24 2.11
N GLY A 185 10.42 12.57 2.10
CA GLY A 185 11.63 13.26 2.54
C GLY A 185 12.80 13.09 1.59
N LYS A 186 13.70 14.10 1.55
CA LYS A 186 15.03 13.94 0.98
C LYS A 186 15.96 13.36 2.03
#